data_AF-A0A7W7V7A3-F1
#
_entry.id   AF-A0A7W7V7A3-F1
#
_cell.length_a   1.000
_cell.length_b   1.000
_cell.length_c   1.000
_cell.angle_alpha   90.00
_cell.angle_beta   90.00
_cell.angle_gamma   90.00
#
_symmetry.space_group_name_H-M   'P 1'
#
loop_
_entity.id
_entity.type
_entity.pdbx_description
1 polymer ?
#
loop_
_entity_poly.entity_id
_entity_poly.type
_entity_poly.pdbx_seq_one_letter_code
_entity_poly.pdbx_strand_id
1 'polypeptide(L)'
;MSKPSGRPARPRRTGARAARDTSRPTQEVTPHDVHLLERARLQWQFGDWQSLAALGQDALQHHPMRAELALFAAAGRLQTGQLDEGRAYLRLARDWGASLEQIGRILISGVYSSLGRFALLAGLRLDAMDRFEAAIGAGSPGADLRLLAQARYAQQIQQLRQLSQQMPRPLQAETPERPLSIATSVSTYILRLALELEDHAVIDLGFNTVRKEWLTVSGDVVEYRTDESAPLYLVSNQNGNFDKPAGDVQISLRAGAAYVISGELAHSGDSSPVVWIFQYDAAGKRIDSASIKTEHGRFKHRFATRSEMRRFDIGIRFSGAGTVTLSKTRLQLCESTAQDLAADFEARLDELARKQKKEVENSMKQIENFLRLQNYLGQDVLLPEMHGWPISPDLGVLLVKLVEQNGYDAVIEFGSGTSTLILARAVQRMAQHTGQSPVPLLSFEHLKEYAGKTRTILAQGRLAKLADVVLTPLVDWLDDQQVRYRFYACEEALARLRQRLPPGKVGKVLVFVDGPPASTGKHARYPALPKVLQAFPPEQFVVHAVLDDYLREDEQQIVASWVQHLQQRGIPHTVTKYPNLEKMACLIEVGGKRTDEE
;
A
#
# COMPACT_ATOMS: atom_id res chain seq x y z
N MET A 1 23.01 24.04 84.10
CA MET A 1 21.96 24.56 85.02
C MET A 1 20.97 25.40 84.21
N SER A 2 19.68 25.15 84.42
CA SER A 2 18.54 26.07 84.31
C SER A 2 18.08 26.63 82.95
N LYS A 3 16.95 26.08 82.49
CA LYS A 3 15.87 26.64 81.61
C LYS A 3 15.02 27.68 82.39
N PRO A 4 13.88 28.25 81.89
CA PRO A 4 13.51 28.84 80.58
C PRO A 4 12.57 30.10 80.68
N SER A 5 12.15 30.69 79.55
CA SER A 5 10.82 31.30 79.33
C SER A 5 10.55 31.39 77.81
N GLY A 6 9.44 31.07 77.17
CA GLY A 6 8.09 30.66 77.55
C GLY A 6 7.12 31.24 76.49
N ARG A 7 6.41 30.41 75.70
CA ARG A 7 5.17 30.76 74.96
C ARG A 7 4.30 29.50 74.77
N PRO A 8 2.95 29.61 74.75
CA PRO A 8 2.06 28.57 75.28
C PRO A 8 1.39 27.65 74.24
N ALA A 9 0.72 26.64 74.81
CA ALA A 9 0.29 25.36 74.26
C ALA A 9 -0.89 25.34 73.27
N ARG A 10 -0.91 24.29 72.44
CA ARG A 10 -2.13 23.59 71.98
C ARG A 10 -2.00 22.10 72.29
N PRO A 11 -3.06 21.40 72.74
CA PRO A 11 -2.97 19.99 73.13
C PRO A 11 -3.14 19.04 71.92
N ARG A 12 -2.42 17.92 71.98
CA ARG A 12 -2.57 16.72 71.14
C ARG A 12 -3.73 15.87 71.63
N ARG A 13 -4.47 15.25 70.70
CA ARG A 13 -5.20 13.97 70.89
C ARG A 13 -5.18 13.19 69.57
N THR A 14 -4.29 12.21 69.44
CA THR A 14 -4.57 10.76 69.44
C THR A 14 -5.31 10.27 68.18
N GLY A 15 -4.55 9.81 67.19
CA GLY A 15 -5.07 9.10 66.03
C GLY A 15 -5.21 7.60 66.33
N ALA A 16 -6.43 7.09 66.26
CA ALA A 16 -6.74 5.69 66.12
C ALA A 16 -7.38 5.47 64.73
N ARG A 17 -6.86 4.49 63.99
CA ARG A 17 -7.33 4.06 62.67
C ARG A 17 -8.79 3.60 62.75
N ALA A 18 -9.65 4.21 61.95
CA ALA A 18 -10.96 3.67 61.59
C ALA A 18 -11.00 3.49 60.06
N ALA A 19 -11.49 2.33 59.64
CA ALA A 19 -11.65 1.90 58.26
C ALA A 19 -12.42 2.94 57.42
N ARG A 20 -11.88 3.29 56.24
CA ARG A 20 -12.63 4.01 55.21
C ARG A 20 -13.10 3.02 54.15
N ASP A 21 -14.37 2.69 54.32
CA ASP A 21 -15.37 2.38 53.32
C ASP A 21 -14.97 2.72 51.88
N THR A 22 -14.80 1.69 51.05
CA THR A 22 -14.64 1.80 49.60
C THR A 22 -16.02 1.75 48.93
N SER A 23 -16.82 2.79 49.12
CA SER A 23 -18.00 3.02 48.28
C SER A 23 -17.52 3.58 46.94
N ARG A 24 -17.49 2.74 45.90
CA ARG A 24 -17.39 3.20 44.50
C ARG A 24 -18.51 4.21 44.24
N PRO A 25 -18.26 5.33 43.55
CA PRO A 25 -19.36 6.17 43.10
C PRO A 25 -20.20 5.33 42.13
N THR A 26 -21.46 5.08 42.51
CA THR A 26 -22.49 4.59 41.60
C THR A 26 -22.57 5.56 40.44
N GLN A 27 -22.16 5.11 39.24
CA GLN A 27 -22.47 5.81 37.99
C GLN A 27 -23.98 5.99 37.94
N GLU A 28 -24.46 7.23 38.00
CA GLU A 28 -25.82 7.56 37.58
C GLU A 28 -25.98 7.09 36.13
N VAL A 29 -26.75 6.03 35.94
CA VAL A 29 -27.12 5.53 34.62
C VAL A 29 -28.12 6.51 34.05
N THR A 30 -27.67 7.48 33.26
CA THR A 30 -28.55 8.26 32.39
C THR A 30 -29.35 7.29 31.52
N PRO A 31 -30.69 7.38 31.48
CA PRO A 31 -31.52 6.51 30.66
C PRO A 31 -31.13 6.66 29.19
N HIS A 32 -30.79 5.56 28.52
CA HIS A 32 -30.58 5.52 27.08
C HIS A 32 -31.66 4.63 26.46
N ASP A 33 -32.07 4.94 25.22
CA ASP A 33 -33.03 4.12 24.48
C ASP A 33 -32.36 2.80 24.06
N VAL A 34 -32.74 1.70 24.72
CA VAL A 34 -32.19 0.35 24.51
C VAL A 34 -32.43 -0.14 23.08
N HIS A 35 -33.47 0.34 22.40
CA HIS A 35 -33.84 -0.07 21.04
C HIS A 35 -33.24 0.83 19.95
N LEU A 36 -32.52 1.90 20.33
CA LEU A 36 -31.99 2.87 19.38
C LEU A 36 -31.03 2.23 18.37
N LEU A 37 -30.18 1.31 18.81
CA LEU A 37 -29.21 0.64 17.93
C LEU A 37 -29.88 -0.27 16.91
N GLU A 38 -30.83 -1.10 17.33
CA GLU A 38 -31.56 -1.99 16.42
C GLU A 38 -32.37 -1.18 15.41
N ARG A 39 -33.04 -0.12 15.86
CA ARG A 39 -33.76 0.81 14.98
C ARG A 39 -32.83 1.48 13.97
N ALA A 40 -31.70 2.02 14.42
CA ALA A 40 -30.72 2.65 13.53
C ALA A 40 -30.14 1.65 12.51
N ARG A 41 -29.88 0.40 12.92
CA ARG A 41 -29.41 -0.66 12.02
C ARG A 41 -30.45 -0.98 10.95
N LEU A 42 -31.72 -1.14 11.32
CA LEU A 42 -32.82 -1.36 10.38
C LEU A 42 -32.99 -0.18 9.43
N GLN A 43 -32.99 1.05 9.95
CA GLN A 43 -33.06 2.27 9.14
C GLN A 43 -31.91 2.34 8.14
N TRP A 44 -30.69 1.98 8.55
CA TRP A 44 -29.55 1.89 7.66
C TRP A 44 -29.75 0.80 6.60
N GLN A 45 -30.17 -0.40 6.98
CA GLN A 45 -30.42 -1.52 6.06
C GLN A 45 -31.47 -1.17 5.00
N PHE A 46 -32.57 -0.50 5.36
CA PHE A 46 -33.59 -0.05 4.41
C PHE A 46 -33.21 1.24 3.67
N GLY A 47 -32.20 1.98 4.12
CA GLY A 47 -31.77 3.24 3.53
C GLY A 47 -32.69 4.42 3.86
N ASP A 48 -33.21 4.46 5.09
CA ASP A 48 -33.91 5.62 5.68
C ASP A 48 -32.89 6.64 6.20
N TRP A 49 -32.25 7.35 5.26
CA TRP A 49 -31.14 8.25 5.54
C TRP A 49 -31.55 9.51 6.31
N GLN A 50 -32.78 9.99 6.12
CA GLN A 50 -33.31 11.15 6.84
C GLN A 50 -33.40 10.87 8.33
N SER A 51 -33.95 9.71 8.73
CA SER A 51 -34.01 9.31 10.13
C SER A 51 -32.63 9.16 10.76
N LEU A 52 -31.66 8.64 10.01
CA LEU A 52 -30.28 8.52 10.49
C LEU A 52 -29.58 9.87 10.62
N ALA A 53 -29.79 10.78 9.66
CA ALA A 53 -29.22 12.13 9.72
C ALA A 53 -29.78 12.93 10.91
N ALA A 54 -31.01 12.64 11.35
CA ALA A 54 -31.63 13.27 12.52
C ALA A 54 -31.03 12.81 13.87
N LEU A 55 -30.16 11.80 13.89
CA LEU A 55 -29.47 11.38 15.12
C LEU A 55 -28.47 12.45 15.58
N GLY A 56 -28.84 13.18 16.64
CA GLY A 56 -28.04 14.21 17.28
C GLY A 56 -26.99 13.64 18.23
N GLN A 57 -25.86 14.34 18.40
CA GLN A 57 -24.72 13.90 19.22
C GLN A 57 -25.12 13.63 20.69
N ASP A 58 -25.97 14.48 21.27
CA ASP A 58 -26.43 14.37 22.66
C ASP A 58 -27.16 13.04 22.93
N ALA A 59 -27.92 12.56 21.95
CA ALA A 59 -28.63 11.29 22.04
C ALA A 59 -27.68 10.07 21.98
N LEU A 60 -26.49 10.24 21.42
CA LEU A 60 -25.52 9.16 21.20
C LEU A 60 -24.50 9.05 22.33
N GLN A 61 -24.05 10.18 22.90
CA GLN A 61 -22.83 10.22 23.73
C GLN A 61 -22.85 9.31 24.97
N HIS A 62 -24.04 9.04 25.52
CA HIS A 62 -24.26 8.19 26.69
C HIS A 62 -24.61 6.72 26.35
N HIS A 63 -24.77 6.38 25.07
CA HIS A 63 -25.14 5.04 24.64
C HIS A 63 -23.91 4.09 24.66
N PRO A 64 -24.04 2.84 25.13
CA PRO A 64 -22.90 1.90 25.17
C PRO A 64 -22.30 1.64 23.78
N MET A 65 -23.15 1.59 22.74
CA MET A 65 -22.77 1.38 21.34
C MET A 65 -22.68 2.70 20.53
N ARG A 66 -22.30 3.80 21.18
CA ARG A 66 -22.25 5.15 20.57
C ARG A 66 -21.38 5.26 19.31
N ALA A 67 -20.29 4.50 19.23
CA ALA A 67 -19.41 4.51 18.07
C ALA A 67 -20.15 4.01 16.81
N GLU A 68 -20.89 2.91 16.93
CA GLU A 68 -21.66 2.33 15.82
C GLU A 68 -22.84 3.23 15.42
N LEU A 69 -23.54 3.83 16.41
CA LEU A 69 -24.59 4.80 16.14
C LEU A 69 -24.07 6.05 15.42
N ALA A 70 -22.87 6.53 15.79
CA ALA A 70 -22.22 7.65 15.11
C ALA A 70 -21.87 7.31 13.66
N LEU A 71 -21.51 6.06 13.35
CA LEU A 71 -21.31 5.60 11.97
C LEU A 71 -22.61 5.63 11.16
N PHE A 72 -23.74 5.17 11.72
CA PHE A 72 -25.03 5.25 11.03
C PHE A 72 -25.49 6.70 10.84
N ALA A 73 -25.30 7.55 11.84
CA ALA A 73 -25.58 8.98 11.76
C ALA A 73 -24.71 9.69 10.70
N ALA A 74 -23.44 9.30 10.59
CA ALA A 74 -22.55 9.77 9.52
C ALA A 74 -23.05 9.29 8.15
N ALA A 75 -23.42 8.02 8.01
CA ALA A 75 -23.94 7.47 6.76
C ALA A 75 -25.20 8.23 6.29
N GLY A 76 -26.14 8.50 7.19
CA GLY A 76 -27.34 9.30 6.90
C GLY A 76 -27.00 10.67 6.33
N ARG A 77 -26.11 11.41 6.99
CA ARG A 77 -25.66 12.75 6.56
C ARG A 77 -24.92 12.74 5.22
N LEU A 78 -24.05 11.76 5.00
CA LEU A 78 -23.36 11.62 3.72
C LEU A 78 -24.33 11.30 2.58
N GLN A 79 -25.32 10.43 2.81
CA GLN A 79 -26.33 10.07 1.81
C GLN A 79 -27.38 11.15 1.54
N THR A 80 -27.49 12.16 2.41
CA THR A 80 -28.36 13.34 2.22
C THR A 80 -27.59 14.59 1.80
N GLY A 81 -26.27 14.50 1.57
CA GLY A 81 -25.44 15.60 1.07
C GLY A 81 -24.87 16.54 2.13
N GLN A 82 -25.07 16.25 3.42
CA GLN A 82 -24.52 17.01 4.55
C GLN A 82 -23.06 16.59 4.83
N LEU A 83 -22.16 16.89 3.90
CA LEU A 83 -20.80 16.33 3.87
C LEU A 83 -19.95 16.71 5.09
N ASP A 84 -20.01 17.97 5.52
CA ASP A 84 -19.18 18.45 6.63
C ASP A 84 -19.62 17.87 7.98
N GLU A 85 -20.93 17.80 8.21
CA GLU A 85 -21.47 17.13 9.39
C GLU A 85 -21.20 15.61 9.35
N GLY A 86 -21.35 14.98 8.18
CA GLY A 86 -21.02 13.56 8.01
C GLY A 86 -19.57 13.27 8.38
N ARG A 87 -18.62 14.12 7.96
CA ARG A 87 -17.20 14.02 8.34
C ARG A 87 -16.99 14.23 9.83
N ALA A 88 -17.73 15.14 10.47
CA ALA A 88 -17.66 15.36 11.91
C ALA A 88 -18.10 14.10 12.68
N TYR A 89 -19.18 13.44 12.26
CA TYR A 89 -19.66 12.21 12.88
C TYR A 89 -18.73 11.00 12.64
N LEU A 90 -18.05 10.93 11.50
CA LEU A 90 -16.99 9.92 11.29
C LEU A 90 -15.81 10.09 12.24
N ARG A 91 -15.38 11.34 12.49
CA ARG A 91 -14.34 11.62 13.50
C ARG A 91 -14.83 11.24 14.89
N LEU A 92 -16.06 11.60 15.22
CA LEU A 92 -16.69 11.25 16.50
C LEU A 92 -16.77 9.73 16.70
N ALA A 93 -17.18 8.98 15.68
CA ALA A 93 -17.21 7.52 15.72
C ALA A 93 -15.81 6.93 15.99
N ARG A 94 -14.78 7.47 15.33
CA ARG A 94 -13.38 7.06 15.55
C ARG A 94 -12.93 7.36 16.98
N ASP A 95 -13.18 8.56 17.47
CA ASP A 95 -12.83 8.97 18.84
C ASP A 95 -13.56 8.13 19.90
N TRP A 96 -14.74 7.62 19.56
CA TRP A 96 -15.52 6.71 20.40
C TRP A 96 -15.17 5.23 20.23
N GLY A 97 -14.19 4.88 19.41
CA GLY A 97 -13.63 3.53 19.32
C GLY A 97 -14.01 2.74 18.07
N ALA A 98 -14.61 3.35 17.04
CA ALA A 98 -14.82 2.69 15.75
C ALA A 98 -13.47 2.42 15.05
N SER A 99 -13.28 1.21 14.55
CA SER A 99 -12.07 0.86 13.78
C SER A 99 -12.09 1.50 12.38
N LEU A 100 -10.90 1.67 11.80
CA LEU A 100 -10.77 2.13 10.41
C LEU A 100 -11.49 1.19 9.43
N GLU A 101 -11.54 -0.10 9.72
CA GLU A 101 -12.30 -1.09 8.95
C GLU A 101 -13.80 -0.81 9.01
N GLN A 102 -14.37 -0.54 10.18
CA GLN A 102 -15.80 -0.24 10.33
C GLN A 102 -16.18 1.05 9.58
N ILE A 103 -15.33 2.08 9.68
CA ILE A 103 -15.49 3.33 8.93
C ILE A 103 -15.41 3.05 7.43
N GLY A 104 -14.41 2.29 6.98
CA GLY A 104 -14.22 1.91 5.59
C GLY A 104 -15.43 1.17 5.02
N ARG A 105 -15.96 0.18 5.74
CA ARG A 105 -17.17 -0.58 5.33
C ARG A 105 -18.38 0.32 5.11
N ILE A 106 -18.64 1.25 6.02
CA ILE A 106 -19.77 2.19 5.91
C ILE A 106 -19.59 3.13 4.72
N LEU A 107 -18.37 3.61 4.48
CA LEU A 107 -18.06 4.45 3.33
C LEU A 107 -18.21 3.70 2.00
N ILE A 108 -17.65 2.48 1.90
CA ILE A 108 -17.78 1.61 0.72
C ILE A 108 -19.26 1.30 0.44
N SER A 109 -20.02 0.93 1.48
CA SER A 109 -21.46 0.73 1.40
C SER A 109 -22.21 1.97 0.91
N GLY A 110 -21.79 3.16 1.38
CA GLY A 110 -22.34 4.44 0.93
C GLY A 110 -22.11 4.69 -0.56
N VAL A 111 -20.94 4.35 -1.09
CA VAL A 111 -20.65 4.47 -2.52
C VAL A 111 -21.53 3.54 -3.34
N TYR A 112 -21.59 2.24 -3.02
CA TYR A 112 -22.50 1.31 -3.70
C TYR A 112 -23.97 1.75 -3.62
N SER A 113 -24.39 2.34 -2.50
CA SER A 113 -25.74 2.90 -2.35
C SER A 113 -25.99 4.07 -3.31
N SER A 114 -25.02 4.95 -3.49
CA SER A 114 -25.10 6.05 -4.47
C SER A 114 -25.08 5.54 -5.91
N LEU A 115 -24.29 4.51 -6.21
CA LEU A 115 -24.27 3.86 -7.53
C LEU A 115 -25.60 3.15 -7.83
N GLY A 116 -26.20 2.49 -6.84
CA GLY A 116 -27.52 1.87 -6.98
C GLY A 116 -28.62 2.89 -7.28
N ARG A 117 -28.59 4.05 -6.61
CA ARG A 117 -29.49 5.19 -6.94
C ARG A 117 -29.28 5.70 -8.35
N PHE A 118 -28.01 5.80 -8.79
CA PHE A 118 -27.69 6.21 -10.16
C PHE A 118 -28.24 5.22 -11.19
N ALA A 119 -28.00 3.92 -11.01
CA ALA A 119 -28.52 2.86 -11.86
C ALA A 119 -30.05 2.89 -11.96
N LEU A 120 -30.71 3.16 -10.83
CA LEU A 120 -32.16 3.30 -10.73
C LEU A 120 -32.69 4.51 -11.53
N LEU A 121 -32.01 5.66 -11.46
CA LEU A 121 -32.33 6.83 -12.29
C LEU A 121 -32.10 6.57 -13.79
N ALA A 122 -31.13 5.73 -14.13
CA ALA A 122 -30.86 5.28 -15.50
C ALA A 122 -31.81 4.18 -16.00
N GLY A 123 -32.75 3.70 -15.18
CA GLY A 123 -33.70 2.64 -15.54
C GLY A 123 -33.09 1.23 -15.55
N LEU A 124 -31.85 1.06 -15.07
CA LEU A 124 -31.13 -0.22 -15.03
C LEU A 124 -31.48 -1.01 -13.78
N ARG A 125 -32.64 -1.67 -13.80
CA ARG A 125 -33.21 -2.32 -12.62
C ARG A 125 -32.33 -3.44 -12.03
N LEU A 126 -31.75 -4.30 -12.87
CA LEU A 126 -30.93 -5.42 -12.40
C LEU A 126 -29.65 -4.88 -11.74
N ASP A 127 -28.93 -3.99 -12.43
CA ASP A 127 -27.72 -3.38 -11.90
C ASP A 127 -27.96 -2.58 -10.61
N ALA A 128 -29.10 -1.90 -10.50
CA ALA A 128 -29.47 -1.21 -9.27
C ALA A 128 -29.63 -2.19 -8.09
N MET A 129 -30.20 -3.37 -8.35
CA MET A 129 -30.38 -4.42 -7.34
C MET A 129 -29.02 -4.96 -6.89
N ASP A 130 -28.16 -5.34 -7.83
CA ASP A 130 -26.81 -5.87 -7.54
C ASP A 130 -25.99 -4.88 -6.71
N ARG A 131 -26.07 -3.58 -7.04
CA ARG A 131 -25.40 -2.51 -6.29
C ARG A 131 -25.95 -2.35 -4.88
N PHE A 132 -27.27 -2.49 -4.68
CA PHE A 132 -27.84 -2.47 -3.33
C PHE A 132 -27.47 -3.71 -2.51
N GLU A 133 -27.39 -4.89 -3.14
CA GLU A 133 -26.86 -6.10 -2.50
C GLU A 133 -25.41 -5.90 -2.06
N ALA A 134 -24.54 -5.36 -2.94
CA ALA A 134 -23.16 -5.03 -2.61
C ALA A 134 -23.05 -4.01 -1.46
N ALA A 135 -23.91 -2.98 -1.45
CA ALA A 135 -23.98 -2.01 -0.38
C ALA A 135 -24.34 -2.65 0.97
N ILE A 136 -25.33 -3.53 1.01
CA ILE A 136 -25.77 -4.20 2.24
C ILE A 136 -24.69 -5.19 2.71
N GLY A 137 -24.12 -5.97 1.79
CA GLY A 137 -23.05 -6.93 2.10
C GLY A 137 -21.79 -6.27 2.68
N ALA A 138 -21.41 -5.09 2.15
CA ALA A 138 -20.25 -4.35 2.64
C ALA A 138 -20.42 -3.83 4.08
N GLY A 139 -21.61 -3.32 4.44
CA GLY A 139 -21.84 -2.73 5.76
C GLY A 139 -22.48 -3.66 6.79
N SER A 140 -23.06 -4.80 6.37
CA SER A 140 -23.69 -5.77 7.27
C SER A 140 -23.44 -7.22 6.77
N PRO A 141 -22.21 -7.75 6.93
CA PRO A 141 -21.85 -9.09 6.47
C PRO A 141 -22.74 -10.17 7.11
N GLY A 142 -23.24 -11.13 6.31
CA GLY A 142 -24.06 -12.25 6.78
C GLY A 142 -25.57 -12.01 6.84
N ALA A 143 -26.07 -10.86 6.39
CA ALA A 143 -27.50 -10.58 6.27
C ALA A 143 -28.12 -11.24 5.02
N ASP A 144 -29.46 -11.41 5.00
CA ASP A 144 -30.19 -11.83 3.79
C ASP A 144 -30.16 -10.68 2.75
N LEU A 145 -29.16 -10.74 1.87
CA LEU A 145 -28.85 -9.66 0.94
C LEU A 145 -30.00 -9.37 -0.01
N ARG A 146 -30.68 -10.42 -0.51
CA ARG A 146 -31.67 -10.30 -1.58
C ARG A 146 -32.95 -9.64 -1.09
N LEU A 147 -33.46 -10.06 0.08
CA LEU A 147 -34.67 -9.46 0.66
C LEU A 147 -34.43 -8.01 1.07
N LEU A 148 -33.29 -7.73 1.70
CA LEU A 148 -32.93 -6.39 2.14
C LEU A 148 -32.67 -5.45 0.95
N ALA A 149 -32.05 -5.93 -0.14
CA ALA A 149 -31.84 -5.13 -1.34
C ALA A 149 -33.15 -4.75 -2.02
N GLN A 150 -34.14 -5.66 -2.06
CA GLN A 150 -35.48 -5.34 -2.57
C GLN A 150 -36.17 -4.26 -1.74
N ALA A 151 -36.12 -4.36 -0.41
CA ALA A 151 -36.71 -3.37 0.49
C ALA A 151 -36.00 -2.01 0.36
N ARG A 152 -34.66 -2.00 0.30
CA ARG A 152 -33.86 -0.80 0.05
C ARG A 152 -34.20 -0.17 -1.31
N TYR A 153 -34.28 -0.97 -2.37
CA TYR A 153 -34.67 -0.52 -3.72
C TYR A 153 -36.03 0.21 -3.69
N ALA A 154 -37.05 -0.37 -3.05
CA ALA A 154 -38.37 0.25 -2.92
C ALA A 154 -38.31 1.60 -2.17
N GLN A 155 -37.55 1.66 -1.07
CA GLN A 155 -37.36 2.88 -0.28
C GLN A 155 -36.64 3.97 -1.09
N GLN A 156 -35.61 3.62 -1.86
CA GLN A 156 -34.86 4.57 -2.69
C GLN A 156 -35.73 5.14 -3.82
N ILE A 157 -36.62 4.35 -4.43
CA ILE A 157 -37.61 4.87 -5.40
C ILE A 157 -38.47 5.96 -4.76
N GLN A 158 -39.00 5.70 -3.56
CA GLN A 158 -39.89 6.64 -2.88
C GLN A 158 -39.18 7.96 -2.58
N GLN A 159 -37.95 7.90 -2.06
CA GLN A 159 -37.14 9.09 -1.76
C GLN A 159 -36.81 9.90 -3.03
N LEU A 160 -36.41 9.23 -4.11
CA LEU A 160 -36.08 9.92 -5.37
C LEU A 160 -37.31 10.55 -6.02
N ARG A 161 -38.49 9.93 -5.92
CA ARG A 161 -39.76 10.52 -6.38
C ARG A 161 -40.11 11.79 -5.60
N GLN A 162 -39.96 11.77 -4.28
CA GLN A 162 -40.20 12.95 -3.44
C GLN A 162 -39.25 14.10 -3.79
N LEU A 163 -37.96 13.80 -4.01
CA LEU A 163 -36.97 14.79 -4.45
C LEU A 163 -37.30 15.36 -5.84
N SER A 164 -37.70 14.52 -6.81
CA SER A 164 -38.08 14.98 -8.15
C SER A 164 -39.30 15.93 -8.15
N GLN A 165 -40.20 15.78 -7.18
CA GLN A 165 -41.38 16.65 -7.04
C GLN A 165 -41.03 18.02 -6.44
N GLN A 166 -39.87 18.13 -5.78
CA GLN A 166 -39.39 19.35 -5.13
C GLN A 166 -38.40 20.14 -6.01
N MET A 167 -37.87 19.54 -7.09
CA MET A 167 -36.96 20.21 -8.01
C MET A 167 -37.73 21.04 -9.07
N PRO A 168 -37.29 22.27 -9.38
CA PRO A 168 -37.78 22.99 -10.57
C PRO A 168 -37.55 22.14 -11.83
N ARG A 169 -38.50 22.15 -12.78
CA ARG A 169 -38.28 21.53 -14.10
C ARG A 169 -36.95 22.03 -14.68
N PRO A 170 -36.11 21.15 -15.25
CA PRO A 170 -34.91 21.61 -15.94
C PRO A 170 -35.32 22.60 -17.05
N LEU A 171 -34.68 23.77 -17.05
CA LEU A 171 -34.70 24.67 -18.19
C LEU A 171 -34.34 23.85 -19.42
N GLN A 172 -35.20 23.91 -20.45
CA GLN A 172 -34.93 23.28 -21.74
C GLN A 172 -33.52 23.69 -22.17
N ALA A 173 -32.65 22.70 -22.41
CA ALA A 173 -31.34 22.97 -22.97
C ALA A 173 -31.56 23.67 -24.32
N GLU A 174 -31.19 24.95 -24.39
CA GLU A 174 -31.07 25.62 -25.68
C GLU A 174 -30.09 24.81 -26.52
N THR A 175 -30.59 24.29 -27.63
CA THR A 175 -29.80 23.62 -28.66
C THR A 175 -28.61 24.50 -29.00
N PRO A 176 -27.36 24.01 -28.90
CA PRO A 176 -26.23 24.80 -29.35
C PRO A 176 -26.33 24.94 -30.87
N GLU A 177 -26.49 26.17 -31.35
CA GLU A 177 -26.36 26.49 -32.77
C GLU A 177 -24.99 26.01 -33.27
N ARG A 178 -25.00 25.26 -34.36
CA ARG A 178 -23.80 24.86 -35.10
C ARG A 178 -22.99 26.12 -35.47
N PRO A 179 -21.66 26.14 -35.29
CA PRO A 179 -20.86 27.08 -36.04
C PRO A 179 -20.55 26.49 -37.42
N LEU A 180 -21.19 27.07 -38.44
CA LEU A 180 -20.65 27.09 -39.81
C LEU A 180 -19.90 28.40 -39.99
N SER A 181 -18.58 28.39 -39.98
CA SER A 181 -17.77 29.10 -40.98
C SER A 181 -16.30 28.65 -40.87
N ILE A 182 -15.77 28.05 -41.93
CA ILE A 182 -14.33 27.88 -42.12
C ILE A 182 -13.83 29.22 -42.65
N ALA A 183 -13.27 30.04 -41.77
CA ALA A 183 -12.49 31.21 -42.18
C ALA A 183 -11.04 30.77 -42.42
N THR A 184 -10.69 30.59 -43.68
CA THR A 184 -9.31 30.45 -44.15
C THR A 184 -8.55 31.77 -43.92
N SER A 185 -7.69 31.83 -42.90
CA SER A 185 -6.54 32.75 -42.88
C SER A 185 -5.37 32.25 -42.01
N VAL A 186 -4.19 32.22 -42.65
CA VAL A 186 -2.79 32.26 -42.19
C VAL A 186 -2.47 31.98 -40.70
N SER A 187 -1.88 30.80 -40.45
CA SER A 187 -0.96 30.37 -39.35
C SER A 187 -0.88 31.19 -38.04
N THR A 188 -1.86 31.07 -37.14
CA THR A 188 -1.81 31.65 -35.77
C THR A 188 -1.14 30.73 -34.73
N TYR A 189 -1.04 29.43 -34.99
CA TYR A 189 -0.53 28.42 -34.04
C TYR A 189 0.85 27.88 -34.46
N ILE A 190 1.74 27.64 -33.49
CA ILE A 190 3.12 27.15 -33.71
C ILE A 190 3.12 25.69 -34.16
N LEU A 191 2.25 24.87 -33.60
CA LEU A 191 2.08 23.47 -33.98
C LEU A 191 0.64 23.02 -33.82
N ARG A 192 0.31 21.88 -34.41
CA ARG A 192 -1.01 21.26 -34.33
C ARG A 192 -0.88 19.78 -33.98
N LEU A 193 -1.83 19.29 -33.19
CA LEU A 193 -1.93 17.89 -32.78
C LEU A 193 -3.35 17.38 -33.04
N ALA A 194 -3.46 16.12 -33.45
CA ALA A 194 -4.75 15.47 -33.60
C ALA A 194 -5.40 15.24 -32.22
N LEU A 195 -6.61 15.78 -32.06
CA LEU A 195 -7.52 15.48 -30.95
C LEU A 195 -8.72 14.71 -31.49
N GLU A 196 -8.86 13.46 -31.06
CA GLU A 196 -10.03 12.63 -31.34
C GLU A 196 -11.13 12.86 -30.28
N LEU A 197 -12.33 13.21 -30.72
CA LEU A 197 -13.53 13.35 -29.89
C LEU A 197 -14.42 12.10 -29.97
N GLU A 198 -15.46 12.03 -29.14
CA GLU A 198 -16.40 10.91 -29.02
C GLU A 198 -16.94 10.34 -30.34
N ASP A 199 -17.29 11.19 -31.32
CA ASP A 199 -17.87 10.75 -32.59
C ASP A 199 -16.81 10.34 -33.64
N HIS A 200 -15.58 10.00 -33.22
CA HIS A 200 -14.40 9.86 -34.07
C HIS A 200 -14.06 11.12 -34.89
N ALA A 201 -14.65 12.26 -34.52
CA ALA A 201 -14.32 13.55 -35.10
C ALA A 201 -12.89 13.91 -34.67
N VAL A 202 -12.00 14.08 -35.65
CA VAL A 202 -10.62 14.50 -35.40
C VAL A 202 -10.52 16.00 -35.64
N ILE A 203 -10.13 16.73 -34.61
CA ILE A 203 -9.85 18.17 -34.67
C ILE A 203 -8.34 18.36 -34.69
N ASP A 204 -7.87 19.24 -35.58
CA ASP A 204 -6.45 19.64 -35.64
C ASP A 204 -6.18 20.77 -34.64
N LEU A 205 -5.92 20.38 -33.39
CA LEU A 205 -5.84 21.26 -32.23
C LEU A 205 -4.53 22.07 -32.25
N GLY A 206 -4.64 23.38 -32.36
CA GLY A 206 -3.48 24.28 -32.39
C GLY A 206 -2.92 24.58 -31.00
N PHE A 207 -1.59 24.58 -30.87
CA PHE A 207 -0.86 24.93 -29.65
C PHE A 207 0.08 26.11 -29.87
N ASN A 208 0.21 26.95 -28.83
CA ASN A 208 1.18 28.02 -28.76
C ASN A 208 1.93 28.02 -27.42
N THR A 209 3.02 28.78 -27.37
CA THR A 209 3.79 29.06 -26.15
C THR A 209 4.13 30.55 -26.09
N VAL A 210 4.30 31.05 -24.87
CA VAL A 210 4.87 32.38 -24.59
C VAL A 210 6.39 32.44 -24.74
N ARG A 211 7.06 31.28 -24.94
CA ARG A 211 8.50 31.10 -25.13
C ARG A 211 8.77 30.45 -26.48
N LYS A 212 8.59 31.19 -27.57
CA LYS A 212 8.72 30.67 -28.94
C LYS A 212 10.17 30.34 -29.28
N GLU A 213 11.09 31.10 -28.70
CA GLU A 213 12.54 30.98 -28.81
C GLU A 213 13.09 29.63 -28.31
N TRP A 214 12.32 28.91 -27.49
CA TRP A 214 12.69 27.59 -26.97
C TRP A 214 12.29 26.43 -27.88
N LEU A 215 11.67 26.71 -29.03
CA LEU A 215 11.16 25.71 -29.96
C LEU A 215 11.79 25.86 -31.34
N THR A 216 12.16 24.74 -31.93
CA THR A 216 12.49 24.64 -33.36
C THR A 216 11.60 23.60 -34.00
N VAL A 217 10.82 24.01 -35.00
CA VAL A 217 9.87 23.13 -35.71
C VAL A 217 10.46 22.76 -37.07
N SER A 218 10.74 21.48 -37.27
CA SER A 218 11.35 20.93 -38.48
C SER A 218 10.44 19.84 -39.06
N GLY A 219 9.46 20.26 -39.87
CA GLY A 219 8.47 19.34 -40.43
C GLY A 219 7.62 18.68 -39.35
N ASP A 220 7.78 17.36 -39.18
CA ASP A 220 7.01 16.54 -38.23
C ASP A 220 7.61 16.48 -36.81
N VAL A 221 8.82 17.02 -36.63
CA VAL A 221 9.54 16.98 -35.35
C VAL A 221 9.63 18.39 -34.76
N VAL A 222 9.28 18.49 -33.49
CA VAL A 222 9.45 19.69 -32.67
C VAL A 222 10.55 19.43 -31.67
N GLU A 223 11.64 20.19 -31.78
CA GLU A 223 12.72 20.19 -30.81
C GLU A 223 12.51 21.32 -29.80
N TYR A 224 12.75 21.03 -28.53
CA TYR A 224 12.69 22.03 -27.46
C TYR A 224 13.95 22.02 -26.60
N ARG A 225 14.28 23.20 -26.07
CA ARG A 225 15.37 23.37 -25.10
C ARG A 225 15.01 24.49 -24.13
N THR A 226 14.99 24.17 -22.84
CA THR A 226 14.66 25.12 -21.77
C THR A 226 15.91 25.51 -20.98
N ASP A 227 15.98 26.75 -20.49
CA ASP A 227 17.06 27.20 -19.59
C ASP A 227 16.89 26.61 -18.18
N GLU A 228 17.95 26.02 -17.61
CA GLU A 228 18.01 25.56 -16.20
C GLU A 228 16.77 24.74 -15.74
N SER A 229 16.25 23.86 -16.61
CA SER A 229 15.03 23.05 -16.35
C SER A 229 13.74 23.84 -16.12
N ALA A 230 13.69 25.11 -16.53
CA ALA A 230 12.46 25.90 -16.50
C ALA A 230 11.34 25.24 -17.33
N PRO A 231 10.07 25.34 -16.89
CA PRO A 231 8.98 24.67 -17.58
C PRO A 231 8.56 25.42 -18.85
N LEU A 232 8.58 24.73 -19.98
CA LEU A 232 7.97 25.18 -21.23
C LEU A 232 6.53 24.68 -21.29
N TYR A 233 5.56 25.57 -21.49
CA TYR A 233 4.15 25.20 -21.67
C TYR A 233 3.72 25.46 -23.11
N LEU A 234 3.29 24.40 -23.78
CA LEU A 234 2.45 24.50 -24.96
C LEU A 234 0.99 24.47 -24.51
N VAL A 235 0.19 25.46 -24.88
CA VAL A 235 -1.22 25.56 -24.49
C VAL A 235 -2.09 25.65 -25.74
N SER A 236 -3.23 24.98 -25.73
CA SER A 236 -4.16 24.91 -26.86
C SER A 236 -5.00 26.19 -27.03
N ASN A 237 -4.35 27.36 -27.02
CA ASN A 237 -4.98 28.66 -27.22
C ASN A 237 -4.07 29.58 -28.04
N GLN A 238 -4.63 30.71 -28.53
CA GLN A 238 -3.94 31.55 -29.51
C GLN A 238 -2.70 32.25 -28.96
N ASN A 239 -2.58 32.48 -27.66
CA ASN A 239 -1.47 33.24 -27.07
C ASN A 239 -0.46 32.37 -26.28
N GLY A 240 -0.74 31.07 -26.11
CA GLY A 240 0.09 30.15 -25.32
C GLY A 240 0.07 30.42 -23.81
N ASN A 241 -0.84 31.28 -23.32
CA ASN A 241 -0.89 31.70 -21.93
C ASN A 241 -2.04 30.98 -21.21
N PHE A 242 -1.71 30.19 -20.18
CA PHE A 242 -2.69 29.45 -19.37
C PHE A 242 -3.26 30.26 -18.18
N ASP A 243 -2.75 31.46 -17.90
CA ASP A 243 -3.28 32.34 -16.86
C ASP A 243 -4.33 33.32 -17.40
N LYS A 244 -4.13 33.77 -18.65
CA LYS A 244 -5.03 34.69 -19.37
C LYS A 244 -5.23 34.20 -20.81
N PRO A 245 -6.08 33.19 -21.02
CA PRO A 245 -6.33 32.67 -22.36
C PRO A 245 -6.99 33.75 -23.22
N ALA A 246 -6.53 33.91 -24.45
CA ALA A 246 -7.08 34.86 -25.42
C ALA A 246 -7.49 34.16 -26.72
N GLY A 247 -8.36 34.81 -27.48
CA GLY A 247 -8.81 34.33 -28.79
C GLY A 247 -9.85 33.20 -28.71
N ASP A 248 -10.08 32.56 -29.85
CA ASP A 248 -11.20 31.63 -30.06
C ASP A 248 -11.09 30.33 -29.25
N VAL A 249 -12.26 29.73 -28.99
CA VAL A 249 -12.39 28.44 -28.30
C VAL A 249 -12.18 27.30 -29.30
N GLN A 250 -11.14 26.48 -29.10
CA GLN A 250 -10.86 25.33 -29.96
C GLN A 250 -11.57 24.04 -29.51
N ILE A 251 -11.89 23.93 -28.21
CA ILE A 251 -12.51 22.74 -27.60
C ILE A 251 -13.80 23.18 -26.90
N SER A 252 -14.92 22.59 -27.32
CA SER A 252 -16.24 22.86 -26.72
C SER A 252 -16.69 21.65 -25.90
N LEU A 253 -16.76 21.80 -24.57
CA LEU A 253 -17.25 20.78 -23.65
C LEU A 253 -18.52 21.23 -22.95
N ARG A 254 -19.37 20.29 -22.55
CA ARG A 254 -20.55 20.57 -21.73
C ARG A 254 -20.10 20.89 -20.31
N ALA A 255 -20.62 21.97 -19.74
CA ALA A 255 -20.39 22.32 -18.33
C ALA A 255 -21.11 21.33 -17.41
N GLY A 256 -20.49 20.95 -16.29
CA GLY A 256 -21.06 19.99 -15.33
C GLY A 256 -21.03 18.53 -15.78
N ALA A 257 -20.26 18.18 -16.82
CA ALA A 257 -20.15 16.83 -17.35
C ALA A 257 -18.77 16.20 -17.06
N ALA A 258 -18.72 14.88 -16.99
CA ALA A 258 -17.50 14.12 -16.76
C ALA A 258 -16.85 13.78 -18.10
N TYR A 259 -15.53 13.81 -18.18
CA TYR A 259 -14.74 13.51 -19.39
C TYR A 259 -13.53 12.66 -19.04
N VAL A 260 -13.06 11.87 -20.02
CA VAL A 260 -11.77 11.19 -20.02
C VAL A 260 -10.90 11.82 -21.09
N ILE A 261 -9.72 12.32 -20.71
CA ILE A 261 -8.65 12.67 -21.63
C ILE A 261 -7.60 11.56 -21.62
N SER A 262 -7.18 11.07 -22.77
CA SER A 262 -6.11 10.09 -22.91
C SER A 262 -5.26 10.37 -24.14
N GLY A 263 -4.10 9.73 -24.23
CA GLY A 263 -3.27 9.88 -25.40
C GLY A 263 -1.90 9.27 -25.23
N GLU A 264 -1.12 9.43 -26.29
CA GLU A 264 0.28 9.05 -26.37
C GLU A 264 1.07 10.21 -26.96
N LEU A 265 2.08 10.68 -26.21
CA LEU A 265 3.02 11.69 -26.64
C LEU A 265 4.30 10.98 -27.11
N ALA A 266 4.61 11.08 -28.40
CA ALA A 266 5.83 10.51 -28.96
C ALA A 266 7.02 11.42 -28.63
N HIS A 267 7.48 11.34 -27.38
CA HIS A 267 8.51 12.20 -26.79
C HIS A 267 9.81 11.44 -26.51
N SER A 268 10.93 12.11 -26.72
CA SER A 268 12.27 11.68 -26.27
C SER A 268 13.01 12.87 -25.68
N GLY A 269 13.57 12.76 -24.47
CA GLY A 269 14.29 13.86 -23.84
C GLY A 269 14.57 13.63 -22.37
N ASP A 270 15.11 14.66 -21.72
CA ASP A 270 15.65 14.58 -20.35
C ASP A 270 14.59 14.32 -19.27
N SER A 271 13.33 14.67 -19.54
CA SER A 271 12.23 14.53 -18.58
C SER A 271 10.92 14.19 -19.27
N SER A 272 10.10 13.35 -18.62
CA SER A 272 8.77 13.01 -19.12
C SER A 272 7.85 14.23 -19.15
N PRO A 273 7.07 14.43 -20.22
CA PRO A 273 6.10 15.51 -20.31
C PRO A 273 4.99 15.38 -19.27
N VAL A 274 4.34 16.51 -18.99
CA VAL A 274 3.16 16.55 -18.13
C VAL A 274 2.03 17.22 -18.89
N VAL A 275 0.92 16.52 -19.06
CA VAL A 275 -0.29 17.08 -19.68
C VAL A 275 -1.06 17.87 -18.63
N TRP A 276 -1.64 18.99 -19.02
CA TRP A 276 -2.46 19.85 -18.19
C TRP A 276 -3.83 20.03 -18.81
N ILE A 277 -4.82 20.22 -17.96
CA ILE A 277 -6.15 20.69 -18.35
C ILE A 277 -6.46 21.96 -17.58
N PHE A 278 -7.10 22.92 -18.25
CA PHE A 278 -7.44 24.22 -17.67
C PHE A 278 -8.90 24.56 -17.96
N GLN A 279 -9.61 25.03 -16.95
CA GLN A 279 -11.00 25.47 -17.05
C GLN A 279 -11.10 26.94 -16.67
N TYR A 280 -11.85 27.71 -17.47
CA TYR A 280 -12.03 29.14 -17.25
C TYR A 280 -13.51 29.53 -17.25
N ASP A 281 -13.83 30.57 -16.49
CA ASP A 281 -15.16 31.20 -16.48
C ASP A 281 -15.35 32.15 -17.68
N ALA A 282 -16.52 32.80 -17.74
CA ALA A 282 -16.87 33.77 -18.79
C ALA A 282 -15.93 34.99 -18.86
N ALA A 283 -15.28 35.35 -17.74
CA ALA A 283 -14.33 36.47 -17.68
C ALA A 283 -12.90 36.05 -18.08
N GLY A 284 -12.69 34.78 -18.44
CA GLY A 284 -11.37 34.24 -18.76
C GLY A 284 -10.51 33.97 -17.53
N LYS A 285 -11.07 34.00 -16.31
CA LYS A 285 -10.35 33.65 -15.09
C LYS A 285 -10.31 32.13 -14.95
N ARG A 286 -9.14 31.58 -14.63
CA ARG A 286 -8.98 30.15 -14.35
C ARG A 286 -9.74 29.77 -13.08
N ILE A 287 -10.66 28.82 -13.21
CA ILE A 287 -11.50 28.30 -12.12
C ILE A 287 -11.09 26.89 -11.68
N ASP A 288 -10.45 26.12 -12.56
CA ASP A 288 -9.92 24.80 -12.21
C ASP A 288 -8.74 24.41 -13.11
N SER A 289 -7.90 23.50 -12.63
CA SER A 289 -6.79 22.92 -13.40
C SER A 289 -6.30 21.61 -12.82
N ALA A 290 -5.85 20.68 -13.66
CA ALA A 290 -5.21 19.45 -13.22
C ALA A 290 -3.98 19.12 -14.06
N SER A 291 -2.97 18.54 -13.41
CA SER A 291 -1.75 18.04 -14.04
C SER A 291 -1.75 16.51 -14.11
N ILE A 292 -1.29 15.97 -15.23
CA ILE A 292 -1.38 14.55 -15.58
C ILE A 292 0.02 14.10 -15.99
N LYS A 293 0.63 13.26 -15.15
CA LYS A 293 1.94 12.66 -15.47
C LYS A 293 1.78 11.65 -16.60
N THR A 294 2.76 11.60 -17.50
CA THR A 294 2.81 10.56 -18.54
C THR A 294 3.75 9.42 -18.12
N GLU A 295 3.37 8.18 -18.44
CA GLU A 295 4.20 6.99 -18.28
C GLU A 295 4.62 6.50 -19.68
N HIS A 296 5.90 6.65 -20.01
CA HIS A 296 6.42 6.38 -21.35
C HIS A 296 5.62 7.11 -22.46
N GLY A 297 5.29 8.39 -22.21
CA GLY A 297 4.50 9.22 -23.13
C GLY A 297 2.99 8.95 -23.10
N ARG A 298 2.53 7.83 -22.54
CA ARG A 298 1.10 7.51 -22.43
C ARG A 298 0.47 8.16 -21.21
N PHE A 299 -0.78 8.58 -21.34
CA PHE A 299 -1.55 9.12 -20.23
C PHE A 299 -3.05 8.86 -20.39
N LYS A 300 -3.75 8.81 -19.25
CA LYS A 300 -5.21 8.76 -19.17
C LYS A 300 -5.65 9.42 -17.87
N HIS A 301 -6.61 10.33 -17.96
CA HIS A 301 -7.11 11.08 -16.82
C HIS A 301 -8.60 11.35 -16.96
N ARG A 302 -9.34 11.25 -15.86
CA ARG A 302 -10.77 11.59 -15.81
C ARG A 302 -10.95 12.87 -15.03
N PHE A 303 -11.79 13.76 -15.52
CA PHE A 303 -12.09 15.04 -14.89
C PHE A 303 -13.56 15.41 -15.09
N ALA A 304 -14.06 16.36 -14.29
CA ALA A 304 -15.39 16.94 -14.48
C ALA A 304 -15.25 18.43 -14.79
N THR A 305 -16.07 18.92 -15.73
CA THR A 305 -16.19 20.35 -15.98
C THR A 305 -17.02 21.01 -14.89
N ARG A 306 -16.65 22.22 -14.47
CA ARG A 306 -17.42 23.03 -13.53
C ARG A 306 -18.69 23.58 -14.19
N SER A 307 -19.74 23.84 -13.43
CA SER A 307 -21.00 24.47 -13.92
C SER A 307 -20.75 25.84 -14.55
N GLU A 308 -19.79 26.57 -14.02
CA GLU A 308 -19.39 27.91 -14.43
C GLU A 308 -18.41 27.90 -15.60
N MET A 309 -17.91 26.73 -16.02
CA MET A 309 -16.93 26.62 -17.10
C MET A 309 -17.51 27.15 -18.41
N ARG A 310 -16.74 27.99 -19.10
CA ARG A 310 -17.04 28.51 -20.44
C ARG A 310 -15.93 28.25 -21.45
N ARG A 311 -14.72 27.93 -20.98
CA ARG A 311 -13.58 27.58 -21.84
C ARG A 311 -12.76 26.45 -21.24
N PHE A 312 -12.24 25.60 -22.11
CA PHE A 312 -11.34 24.50 -21.77
C PHE A 312 -10.11 24.52 -22.69
N ASP A 313 -8.93 24.48 -22.09
CA ASP A 313 -7.65 24.37 -22.82
C ASP A 313 -6.84 23.16 -22.30
N ILE A 314 -6.08 22.54 -23.20
CA ILE A 314 -5.09 21.49 -22.90
C ILE A 314 -3.70 22.13 -22.91
N GLY A 315 -2.88 21.80 -21.92
CA GLY A 315 -1.46 22.15 -21.87
C GLY A 315 -0.55 20.92 -21.98
N ILE A 316 0.65 21.09 -22.51
CA ILE A 316 1.73 20.11 -22.43
C ILE A 316 2.96 20.82 -21.90
N ARG A 317 3.46 20.35 -20.76
CA ARG A 317 4.64 20.90 -20.10
C ARG A 317 5.87 20.04 -20.43
N PHE A 318 6.91 20.69 -20.89
CA PHE A 318 8.25 20.13 -21.08
C PHE A 318 9.28 20.78 -20.17
N SER A 319 10.40 20.09 -19.92
CA SER A 319 11.53 20.60 -19.13
C SER A 319 12.82 19.94 -19.61
N GLY A 320 13.91 20.68 -19.67
CA GLY A 320 15.19 20.21 -20.21
C GLY A 320 15.25 20.33 -21.73
N ALA A 321 15.92 19.39 -22.39
CA ALA A 321 15.96 19.26 -23.83
C ALA A 321 15.25 17.98 -24.29
N GLY A 322 14.64 18.04 -25.47
CA GLY A 322 13.99 16.88 -26.07
C GLY A 322 13.32 17.16 -27.40
N THR A 323 12.68 16.12 -27.93
CA THR A 323 11.96 16.14 -29.20
C THR A 323 10.57 15.53 -29.04
N VAL A 324 9.64 15.98 -29.87
CA VAL A 324 8.27 15.44 -29.99
C VAL A 324 7.96 15.22 -31.46
N THR A 325 7.49 14.02 -31.80
CA THR A 325 7.00 13.70 -33.15
C THR A 325 5.50 13.93 -33.23
N LEU A 326 5.06 14.88 -34.06
CA LEU A 326 3.66 15.32 -34.12
C LEU A 326 2.75 14.22 -34.67
N SER A 327 3.12 13.59 -35.80
CA SER A 327 2.33 12.52 -36.45
C SER A 327 2.10 11.27 -35.58
N LYS A 328 2.99 11.04 -34.62
CA LYS A 328 2.91 9.92 -33.66
C LYS A 328 2.28 10.32 -32.33
N THR A 329 2.00 11.61 -32.13
CA THR A 329 1.35 12.11 -30.93
C THR A 329 -0.16 12.16 -31.15
N ARG A 330 -0.92 11.56 -30.23
CA ARG A 330 -2.39 11.51 -30.32
C ARG A 330 -3.01 11.88 -28.99
N LEU A 331 -4.04 12.75 -29.04
CA LEU A 331 -4.88 13.10 -27.91
C LEU A 331 -6.30 12.59 -28.18
N GLN A 332 -6.98 12.15 -27.15
CA GLN A 332 -8.36 11.71 -27.19
C GLN A 332 -9.11 12.33 -26.02
N LEU A 333 -10.33 12.79 -26.26
CA LEU A 333 -11.20 13.38 -25.26
C LEU A 333 -12.63 12.87 -25.45
N CYS A 334 -13.12 12.09 -24.48
CA CYS A 334 -14.45 11.51 -24.52
C CYS A 334 -15.26 11.93 -23.31
N GLU A 335 -16.55 12.25 -23.47
CA GLU A 335 -17.45 12.36 -22.33
C GLU A 335 -17.56 11.00 -21.64
N SER A 336 -17.55 11.01 -20.32
CA SER A 336 -17.84 9.82 -19.54
C SER A 336 -19.32 9.80 -19.28
N THR A 337 -19.99 8.72 -19.70
CA THR A 337 -21.34 8.51 -19.20
C THR A 337 -21.27 8.31 -17.70
N ALA A 338 -22.34 8.65 -16.98
CA ALA A 338 -22.36 8.38 -15.56
C ALA A 338 -22.36 6.86 -15.24
N GLN A 339 -22.65 6.00 -16.23
CA GLN A 339 -22.43 4.55 -16.15
C GLN A 339 -20.93 4.19 -16.17
N ASP A 340 -20.12 4.84 -17.02
CA ASP A 340 -18.67 4.63 -17.06
C ASP A 340 -17.99 5.07 -15.76
N LEU A 341 -18.47 6.18 -15.21
CA LEU A 341 -18.01 6.68 -13.92
C LEU A 341 -18.34 5.69 -12.80
N ALA A 342 -19.57 5.16 -12.79
CA ALA A 342 -20.02 4.15 -11.84
C ALA A 342 -19.16 2.88 -11.89
N ALA A 343 -18.91 2.35 -13.09
CA ALA A 343 -18.11 1.14 -13.29
C ALA A 343 -16.65 1.31 -12.83
N ASP A 344 -16.04 2.48 -13.07
CA ASP A 344 -14.67 2.76 -12.60
C ASP A 344 -14.58 2.86 -11.07
N PHE A 345 -15.57 3.50 -10.44
CA PHE A 345 -15.65 3.55 -8.99
C PHE A 345 -15.79 2.13 -8.40
N GLU A 346 -16.61 1.27 -9.00
CA GLU A 346 -16.74 -0.14 -8.59
C GLU A 346 -15.42 -0.90 -8.69
N ALA A 347 -14.71 -0.78 -9.81
CA ALA A 347 -13.42 -1.44 -9.98
C ALA A 347 -12.40 -1.05 -8.90
N ARG A 348 -12.35 0.24 -8.52
CA ARG A 348 -11.49 0.74 -7.44
C ARG A 348 -11.92 0.23 -6.06
N LEU A 349 -13.23 0.17 -5.80
CA LEU A 349 -13.76 -0.37 -4.55
C LEU A 349 -13.41 -1.86 -4.41
N ASP A 350 -13.58 -2.63 -5.48
CA ASP A 350 -13.21 -4.04 -5.52
C ASP A 350 -11.70 -4.23 -5.28
N GLU A 351 -10.86 -3.38 -5.87
CA GLU A 351 -9.41 -3.39 -5.63
C GLU A 351 -9.08 -3.14 -4.16
N LEU A 352 -9.70 -2.14 -3.54
CA LEU A 352 -9.52 -1.83 -2.12
C LEU A 352 -10.00 -2.98 -1.22
N ALA A 353 -11.17 -3.54 -1.51
CA ALA A 353 -11.73 -4.67 -0.76
C ALA A 353 -10.83 -5.92 -0.86
N ARG A 354 -10.29 -6.21 -2.05
CA ARG A 354 -9.32 -7.30 -2.25
C ARG A 354 -8.01 -7.06 -1.49
N LYS A 355 -7.47 -5.82 -1.50
CA LYS A 355 -6.28 -5.46 -0.72
C LYS A 355 -6.50 -5.69 0.77
N GLN A 356 -7.62 -5.20 1.31
CA GLN A 356 -7.97 -5.37 2.72
C GLN A 356 -8.13 -6.85 3.10
N LYS A 357 -8.84 -7.64 2.27
CA LYS A 357 -9.00 -9.09 2.50
C LYS A 357 -7.64 -9.79 2.54
N LYS A 358 -6.73 -9.46 1.61
CA LYS A 358 -5.38 -10.02 1.56
C LYS A 358 -4.55 -9.66 2.80
N GLU A 359 -4.66 -8.44 3.32
CA GLU A 359 -3.99 -8.02 4.56
C GLU A 359 -4.49 -8.80 5.78
N VAL A 360 -5.81 -9.02 5.89
CA VAL A 360 -6.41 -9.83 6.96
C VAL A 360 -5.96 -11.27 6.88
N GLU A 361 -6.00 -11.88 5.68
CA GLU A 361 -5.53 -13.25 5.45
C GLU A 361 -4.04 -13.40 5.80
N ASN A 362 -3.20 -12.43 5.42
CA ASN A 362 -1.78 -12.45 5.78
C ASN A 362 -1.58 -12.35 7.30
N SER A 363 -2.33 -11.48 7.98
CA SER A 363 -2.27 -11.33 9.44
C SER A 363 -2.69 -12.61 10.16
N MET A 364 -3.77 -13.26 9.72
CA MET A 364 -4.21 -14.56 10.24
C MET A 364 -3.14 -15.63 10.05
N LYS A 365 -2.52 -15.69 8.87
CA LYS A 365 -1.42 -16.61 8.58
C LYS A 365 -0.21 -16.38 9.49
N GLN A 366 0.16 -15.13 9.78
CA GLN A 366 1.27 -14.84 10.71
C GLN A 366 0.93 -15.26 12.14
N ILE A 367 -0.31 -15.04 12.60
CA ILE A 367 -0.77 -15.52 13.92
C ILE A 367 -0.70 -17.05 13.99
N GLU A 368 -1.20 -17.74 12.96
CA GLU A 368 -1.16 -19.21 12.89
C GLU A 368 0.28 -19.74 12.94
N ASN A 369 1.20 -19.15 12.17
CA ASN A 369 2.60 -19.56 12.16
C ASN A 369 3.32 -19.21 13.46
N PHE A 370 3.00 -18.07 14.09
CA PHE A 370 3.51 -17.73 15.42
C PHE A 370 3.07 -18.76 16.46
N LEU A 371 1.79 -19.13 16.48
CA LEU A 371 1.27 -20.17 17.37
C LEU A 371 1.91 -21.54 17.11
N ARG A 372 2.13 -21.89 15.84
CA ARG A 372 2.85 -23.12 15.45
C ARG A 372 4.28 -23.11 15.99
N LEU A 373 5.01 -22.01 15.84
CA LEU A 373 6.37 -21.88 16.35
C LEU A 373 6.41 -21.91 17.88
N GLN A 374 5.52 -21.20 18.57
CA GLN A 374 5.42 -21.24 20.03
C GLN A 374 5.17 -22.66 20.54
N ASN A 375 4.25 -23.39 19.90
CA ASN A 375 3.99 -24.80 20.24
C ASN A 375 5.19 -25.71 19.93
N TYR A 376 5.90 -25.44 18.83
CA TYR A 376 7.10 -26.18 18.44
C TYR A 376 8.27 -25.94 19.40
N LEU A 377 8.43 -24.71 19.91
CA LEU A 377 9.43 -24.35 20.92
C LEU A 377 9.06 -24.86 22.33
N GLY A 378 7.83 -25.33 22.53
CA GLY A 378 7.38 -25.92 23.78
C GLY A 378 7.12 -24.88 24.87
N GLN A 379 6.46 -25.30 25.94
CA GLN A 379 5.94 -24.39 26.98
C GLN A 379 7.04 -23.69 27.80
N ASP A 380 8.23 -24.28 27.87
CA ASP A 380 9.36 -23.73 28.63
C ASP A 380 10.13 -22.63 27.89
N VAL A 381 9.78 -22.33 26.64
CA VAL A 381 10.48 -21.37 25.80
C VAL A 381 9.51 -20.31 25.30
N LEU A 382 9.73 -19.07 25.70
CA LEU A 382 8.97 -17.94 25.20
C LEU A 382 9.56 -17.48 23.86
N LEU A 383 8.77 -17.54 22.80
CA LEU A 383 9.15 -16.99 21.50
C LEU A 383 9.21 -15.46 21.60
N PRO A 384 10.35 -14.83 21.30
CA PRO A 384 10.47 -13.37 21.26
C PRO A 384 9.54 -12.74 20.23
N GLU A 385 9.38 -11.43 20.30
CA GLU A 385 8.67 -10.65 19.29
C GLU A 385 9.25 -10.92 17.88
N MET A 386 8.38 -11.23 16.92
CA MET A 386 8.73 -11.54 15.53
C MET A 386 8.22 -10.48 14.53
N HIS A 387 8.02 -9.25 15.00
CA HIS A 387 7.58 -8.13 14.18
C HIS A 387 8.73 -7.12 13.97
N GLY A 388 8.77 -6.49 12.80
CA GLY A 388 9.80 -5.52 12.44
C GLY A 388 11.09 -6.18 11.97
N TRP A 389 12.17 -6.00 12.74
CA TRP A 389 13.53 -6.43 12.38
C TRP A 389 13.73 -7.96 12.37
N PRO A 390 13.23 -8.75 13.33
CA PRO A 390 13.39 -10.21 13.31
C PRO A 390 12.71 -10.88 12.11
N ILE A 391 13.10 -12.13 11.85
CA ILE A 391 12.45 -12.99 10.85
C ILE A 391 10.93 -13.11 11.07
N SER A 392 10.16 -13.24 9.99
CA SER A 392 8.71 -13.45 10.08
C SER A 392 8.37 -14.88 10.56
N PRO A 393 7.22 -15.07 11.24
CA PRO A 393 6.79 -16.40 11.70
C PRO A 393 6.72 -17.47 10.59
N ASP A 394 6.24 -17.11 9.41
CA ASP A 394 6.16 -18.04 8.28
C ASP A 394 7.54 -18.48 7.75
N LEU A 395 8.54 -17.60 7.76
CA LEU A 395 9.93 -17.95 7.47
C LEU A 395 10.52 -18.87 8.54
N GLY A 396 10.22 -18.62 9.81
CA GLY A 396 10.63 -19.52 10.90
C GLY A 396 10.09 -20.95 10.70
N VAL A 397 8.83 -21.10 10.26
CA VAL A 397 8.25 -22.40 9.92
C VAL A 397 8.96 -23.04 8.71
N LEU A 398 9.34 -22.26 7.71
CA LEU A 398 10.14 -22.75 6.58
C LEU A 398 11.51 -23.27 7.05
N LEU A 399 12.22 -22.54 7.91
CA LEU A 399 13.51 -22.96 8.44
C LEU A 399 13.42 -24.29 9.22
N VAL A 400 12.38 -24.46 10.04
CA VAL A 400 12.11 -25.74 10.72
C VAL A 400 11.97 -26.88 9.71
N LYS A 401 11.12 -26.69 8.68
CA LYS A 401 10.91 -27.71 7.63
C LYS A 401 12.21 -28.04 6.91
N LEU A 402 13.00 -27.03 6.54
CA LEU A 402 14.28 -27.24 5.89
C LEU A 402 15.18 -28.11 6.75
N VAL A 403 15.40 -27.74 8.02
CA VAL A 403 16.28 -28.48 8.93
C VAL A 403 15.82 -29.92 9.13
N GLU A 404 14.53 -30.15 9.39
CA GLU A 404 14.02 -31.48 9.70
C GLU A 404 13.94 -32.42 8.47
N GLN A 405 13.84 -31.88 7.25
CA GLN A 405 13.58 -32.69 6.05
C GLN A 405 14.82 -32.94 5.17
N ASN A 406 15.91 -32.19 5.37
CA ASN A 406 17.04 -32.19 4.43
C ASN A 406 18.31 -32.86 4.93
N GLY A 407 18.38 -33.25 6.20
CA GLY A 407 19.53 -33.96 6.77
C GLY A 407 20.86 -33.19 6.67
N TYR A 408 20.86 -31.91 7.04
CA TYR A 408 22.08 -31.09 7.03
C TYR A 408 23.11 -31.58 8.04
N ASP A 409 24.40 -31.48 7.70
CA ASP A 409 25.55 -31.76 8.57
C ASP A 409 25.99 -30.55 9.40
N ALA A 410 25.61 -29.34 8.97
CA ALA A 410 25.85 -28.10 9.70
C ALA A 410 24.82 -27.03 9.32
N VAL A 411 24.59 -26.09 10.24
CA VAL A 411 23.81 -24.88 10.00
C VAL A 411 24.67 -23.66 10.27
N ILE A 412 24.69 -22.72 9.33
CA ILE A 412 25.38 -21.45 9.42
C ILE A 412 24.34 -20.34 9.32
N GLU A 413 24.46 -19.32 10.15
CA GLU A 413 23.58 -18.17 10.15
C GLU A 413 24.41 -16.88 10.16
N PHE A 414 24.05 -15.95 9.28
CA PHE A 414 24.55 -14.58 9.28
C PHE A 414 23.44 -13.65 9.79
N GLY A 415 23.65 -13.01 10.94
CA GLY A 415 22.61 -12.26 11.66
C GLY A 415 21.94 -13.13 12.71
N SER A 416 22.24 -12.90 13.99
CA SER A 416 21.73 -13.73 15.09
C SER A 416 20.41 -13.18 15.66
N GLY A 417 19.57 -14.04 16.22
CA GLY A 417 18.34 -13.59 16.87
C GLY A 417 17.32 -14.69 17.10
N THR A 418 16.05 -14.39 16.79
CA THR A 418 14.94 -15.34 16.95
C THR A 418 15.08 -16.56 16.04
N SER A 419 15.62 -16.39 14.84
CA SER A 419 15.98 -17.48 13.93
C SER A 419 16.98 -18.45 14.57
N THR A 420 17.98 -17.95 15.30
CA THR A 420 18.94 -18.78 16.03
C THR A 420 18.24 -19.71 17.04
N LEU A 421 17.25 -19.20 17.78
CA LEU A 421 16.46 -20.00 18.72
C LEU A 421 15.68 -21.12 18.01
N ILE A 422 15.05 -20.78 16.88
CA ILE A 422 14.25 -21.71 16.08
C ILE A 422 15.15 -22.80 15.48
N LEU A 423 16.26 -22.41 14.87
CA LEU A 423 17.26 -23.34 14.31
C LEU A 423 17.84 -24.25 15.39
N ALA A 424 18.21 -23.71 16.55
CA ALA A 424 18.73 -24.48 17.68
C ALA A 424 17.72 -25.54 18.16
N ARG A 425 16.43 -25.20 18.22
CA ARG A 425 15.40 -26.18 18.55
C ARG A 425 15.21 -27.21 17.44
N ALA A 426 15.25 -26.80 16.18
CA ALA A 426 15.09 -27.71 15.06
C ALA A 426 16.19 -28.77 15.00
N VAL A 427 17.46 -28.37 15.18
CA VAL A 427 18.57 -29.33 15.24
C VAL A 427 18.48 -30.25 16.46
N GLN A 428 17.98 -29.75 17.61
CA GLN A 428 17.75 -30.59 18.79
C GLN A 428 16.69 -31.66 18.55
N ARG A 429 15.55 -31.28 17.97
CA ARG A 429 14.45 -32.21 17.70
C ARG A 429 14.82 -33.23 16.64
N MET A 430 15.48 -32.79 15.58
CA MET A 430 16.03 -33.71 14.56
C MET A 430 16.95 -34.75 15.21
N ALA A 431 17.89 -34.33 16.05
CA ALA A 431 18.79 -35.23 16.78
C ALA A 431 18.06 -36.22 17.68
N GLN A 432 17.03 -35.75 18.40
CA GLN A 432 16.18 -36.61 19.24
C GLN A 432 15.41 -37.65 18.41
N HIS A 433 14.87 -37.26 17.26
CA HIS A 433 14.12 -38.15 16.38
C HIS A 433 15.00 -39.20 15.68
N THR A 434 16.22 -38.82 15.27
CA THR A 434 17.14 -39.73 14.57
C THR A 434 18.04 -40.54 15.53
N GLY A 435 18.07 -40.18 16.81
CA GLY A 435 18.99 -40.75 17.80
C GLY A 435 20.47 -40.34 17.58
N GLN A 436 20.72 -39.33 16.76
CA GLN A 436 22.05 -38.83 16.45
C GLN A 436 22.42 -37.63 17.34
N SER A 437 23.68 -37.21 17.28
CA SER A 437 24.09 -35.96 17.94
C SER A 437 23.57 -34.74 17.16
N PRO A 438 23.19 -33.64 17.83
CA PRO A 438 22.83 -32.40 17.16
C PRO A 438 23.97 -31.90 16.29
N VAL A 439 23.61 -31.47 15.07
CA VAL A 439 24.57 -30.89 14.14
C VAL A 439 24.99 -29.50 14.62
N PRO A 440 26.23 -29.08 14.36
CA PRO A 440 26.72 -27.77 14.77
C PRO A 440 25.91 -26.64 14.10
N LEU A 441 25.43 -25.70 14.92
CA LEU A 441 24.84 -24.43 14.49
C LEU A 441 25.79 -23.29 14.85
N LEU A 442 26.21 -22.53 13.84
CA LEU A 442 27.12 -21.40 13.96
C LEU A 442 26.40 -20.10 13.52
N SER A 443 26.26 -19.14 14.43
CA SER A 443 25.55 -17.88 14.17
C SER A 443 26.45 -16.67 14.36
N PHE A 444 26.62 -15.85 13.33
CA PHE A 444 27.44 -14.65 13.35
C PHE A 444 26.64 -13.41 13.72
N GLU A 445 27.20 -12.59 14.61
CA GLU A 445 26.63 -11.31 15.02
C GLU A 445 27.73 -10.24 15.10
N HIS A 446 27.43 -9.02 14.66
CA HIS A 446 28.38 -7.91 14.64
C HIS A 446 28.20 -6.94 15.81
N LEU A 447 27.01 -6.90 16.39
CA LEU A 447 26.68 -6.02 17.49
C LEU A 447 26.63 -6.78 18.81
N LYS A 448 27.45 -6.34 19.77
CA LYS A 448 27.54 -6.95 21.11
C LYS A 448 26.18 -7.03 21.81
N GLU A 449 25.35 -6.01 21.64
CA GLU A 449 24.00 -5.96 22.20
C GLU A 449 23.13 -7.11 21.71
N TYR A 450 23.04 -7.30 20.39
CA TYR A 450 22.23 -8.35 19.78
C TYR A 450 22.79 -9.74 20.09
N ALA A 451 24.11 -9.91 20.10
CA ALA A 451 24.73 -11.17 20.51
C ALA A 451 24.38 -11.52 21.97
N GLY A 452 24.33 -10.52 22.85
CA GLY A 452 23.90 -10.68 24.24
C GLY A 452 22.43 -11.07 24.36
N LYS A 453 21.55 -10.43 23.58
CA LYS A 453 20.12 -10.76 23.50
C LYS A 453 19.91 -12.20 23.03
N THR A 454 20.54 -12.61 21.93
CA THR A 454 20.44 -13.97 21.39
C THR A 454 20.91 -15.01 22.40
N ARG A 455 22.08 -14.80 23.05
CA ARG A 455 22.57 -15.72 24.09
C ARG A 455 21.63 -15.82 25.28
N THR A 456 21.00 -14.72 25.68
CA THR A 456 20.02 -14.71 26.78
C THR A 456 18.79 -15.55 26.43
N ILE A 457 18.24 -15.37 25.23
CA ILE A 457 17.09 -16.13 24.73
C ILE A 457 17.41 -17.63 24.65
N LEU A 458 18.59 -17.99 24.12
CA LEU A 458 19.05 -19.39 24.09
C LEU A 458 19.24 -19.99 25.49
N ALA A 459 19.77 -19.21 26.44
CA ALA A 459 19.95 -19.66 27.83
C ALA A 459 18.60 -19.91 28.52
N GLN A 460 17.65 -18.98 28.37
CA GLN A 460 16.27 -19.13 28.88
C GLN A 460 15.61 -20.38 28.29
N GLY A 461 15.82 -20.64 26.99
CA GLY A 461 15.30 -21.83 26.33
C GLY A 461 16.04 -23.13 26.63
N ARG A 462 17.13 -23.09 27.42
CA ARG A 462 18.06 -24.22 27.66
C ARG A 462 18.70 -24.79 26.39
N LEU A 463 18.86 -23.94 25.37
CA LEU A 463 19.42 -24.29 24.05
C LEU A 463 20.82 -23.70 23.82
N ALA A 464 21.41 -23.00 24.80
CA ALA A 464 22.72 -22.33 24.67
C ALA A 464 23.88 -23.26 24.23
N LYS A 465 23.80 -24.56 24.49
CA LYS A 465 24.83 -25.54 24.06
C LYS A 465 24.72 -25.93 22.58
N LEU A 466 23.61 -25.61 21.93
CA LEU A 466 23.32 -26.06 20.56
C LEU A 466 23.76 -25.05 19.51
N ALA A 467 23.91 -23.77 19.88
CA ALA A 467 24.29 -22.70 18.96
C ALA A 467 25.57 -22.00 19.43
N ASP A 468 26.56 -21.90 18.56
CA ASP A 468 27.73 -21.06 18.76
C ASP A 468 27.47 -19.66 18.21
N VAL A 469 27.15 -18.71 19.10
CA VAL A 469 26.92 -17.30 18.75
C VAL A 469 28.25 -16.56 18.78
N VAL A 470 28.81 -16.29 17.60
CA VAL A 470 30.11 -15.64 17.42
C VAL A 470 29.93 -14.14 17.21
N LEU A 471 30.43 -13.35 18.15
CA LEU A 471 30.51 -11.89 18.01
C LEU A 471 31.73 -11.54 17.16
N THR A 472 31.53 -11.04 15.95
CA THR A 472 32.59 -10.71 15.00
C THR A 472 32.32 -9.40 14.25
N PRO A 473 33.29 -8.46 14.15
CA PRO A 473 33.06 -7.17 13.49
C PRO A 473 32.83 -7.30 11.99
N LEU A 474 32.26 -6.25 11.39
CA LEU A 474 32.21 -6.10 9.94
C LEU A 474 33.52 -5.48 9.42
N VAL A 475 34.26 -6.27 8.66
CA VAL A 475 35.53 -5.92 8.03
C VAL A 475 35.34 -5.72 6.53
N ASP A 476 36.25 -4.97 5.91
CA ASP A 476 36.28 -4.80 4.46
C ASP A 476 36.58 -6.14 3.78
N TRP A 477 35.79 -6.48 2.77
CA TRP A 477 35.98 -7.64 1.90
C TRP A 477 35.85 -7.20 0.45
N LEU A 478 36.74 -7.72 -0.40
CA LEU A 478 36.75 -7.45 -1.84
C LEU A 478 36.31 -8.71 -2.57
N ASP A 479 35.40 -8.55 -3.52
CA ASP A 479 35.08 -9.62 -4.46
C ASP A 479 36.15 -9.75 -5.56
N ASP A 480 35.95 -10.70 -6.47
CA ASP A 480 36.86 -10.93 -7.60
C ASP A 480 36.99 -9.72 -8.52
N GLN A 481 35.99 -8.82 -8.53
CA GLN A 481 35.95 -7.59 -9.33
C GLN A 481 36.50 -6.38 -8.56
N GLN A 482 37.10 -6.60 -7.38
CA GLN A 482 37.63 -5.55 -6.50
C GLN A 482 36.55 -4.58 -5.98
N VAL A 483 35.27 -4.99 -5.99
CA VAL A 483 34.20 -4.23 -5.35
C VAL A 483 34.26 -4.48 -3.85
N ARG A 484 34.18 -3.39 -3.07
CA ARG A 484 34.31 -3.42 -1.62
C ARG A 484 32.95 -3.56 -0.94
N TYR A 485 32.87 -4.51 -0.02
CA TYR A 485 31.74 -4.73 0.89
C TYR A 485 32.22 -4.77 2.33
N ARG A 486 31.32 -4.54 3.29
CA ARG A 486 31.60 -4.75 4.72
C ARG A 486 30.83 -5.97 5.20
N PHE A 487 31.56 -6.98 5.67
CA PHE A 487 30.94 -8.25 6.08
C PHE A 487 31.65 -8.88 7.28
N TYR A 488 31.02 -9.87 7.89
CA TYR A 488 31.55 -10.57 9.06
C TYR A 488 32.96 -11.13 8.80
N ALA A 489 33.88 -10.94 9.76
CA ALA A 489 35.14 -11.67 9.80
C ALA A 489 34.89 -13.10 10.29
N CYS A 490 34.53 -13.99 9.36
CA CYS A 490 33.96 -15.31 9.65
C CYS A 490 34.85 -16.50 9.21
N GLU A 491 35.92 -16.26 8.45
CA GLU A 491 36.74 -17.27 7.78
C GLU A 491 37.31 -18.31 8.74
N GLU A 492 37.88 -17.86 9.86
CA GLU A 492 38.47 -18.76 10.86
C GLU A 492 37.41 -19.66 11.50
N ALA A 493 36.24 -19.10 11.82
CA ALA A 493 35.14 -19.84 12.41
C ALA A 493 34.54 -20.86 11.43
N LEU A 494 34.40 -20.49 10.16
CA LEU A 494 33.96 -21.40 9.09
C LEU A 494 34.97 -22.55 8.89
N ALA A 495 36.28 -22.26 8.90
CA ALA A 495 37.32 -23.26 8.78
C ALA A 495 37.30 -24.26 9.96
N ARG A 496 37.13 -23.75 11.19
CA ARG A 496 36.96 -24.58 12.40
C ARG A 496 35.70 -25.44 12.34
N LEU A 497 34.60 -24.89 11.83
CA LEU A 497 33.35 -25.64 11.65
C LEU A 497 33.56 -26.81 10.67
N ARG A 498 34.17 -26.56 9.51
CA ARG A 498 34.46 -27.61 8.52
C ARG A 498 35.29 -28.75 9.09
N GLN A 499 36.31 -28.44 9.90
CA GLN A 499 37.17 -29.47 10.52
C GLN A 499 36.41 -30.40 11.48
N ARG A 500 35.25 -29.98 11.99
CA ARG A 500 34.39 -30.80 12.86
C ARG A 500 33.48 -31.74 12.08
N LEU A 501 33.35 -31.58 10.77
CA LEU A 501 32.48 -32.40 9.95
C LEU A 501 33.17 -33.73 9.58
N PRO A 502 32.43 -34.85 9.56
CA PRO A 502 33.00 -36.16 9.28
C PRO A 502 33.60 -36.22 7.86
N PRO A 503 34.83 -36.72 7.67
CA PRO A 503 35.42 -36.89 6.35
C PRO A 503 34.75 -38.04 5.58
N GLY A 504 34.83 -38.02 4.25
CA GLY A 504 34.52 -39.19 3.40
C GLY A 504 33.08 -39.28 2.86
N LYS A 505 32.24 -38.27 3.07
CA LYS A 505 30.95 -38.11 2.36
C LYS A 505 30.79 -36.67 1.86
N VAL A 506 29.97 -36.47 0.83
CA VAL A 506 29.54 -35.12 0.42
C VAL A 506 28.73 -34.53 1.58
N GLY A 507 29.20 -33.43 2.16
CA GLY A 507 28.52 -32.77 3.27
C GLY A 507 27.37 -31.89 2.79
N LYS A 508 26.33 -31.69 3.60
CA LYS A 508 25.22 -30.79 3.28
C LYS A 508 25.11 -29.67 4.31
N VAL A 509 25.15 -28.42 3.89
CA VAL A 509 25.18 -27.26 4.79
C VAL A 509 24.01 -26.33 4.51
N LEU A 510 23.25 -25.98 5.55
CA LEU A 510 22.26 -24.90 5.49
C LEU A 510 22.94 -23.58 5.85
N VAL A 511 22.73 -22.55 5.03
CA VAL A 511 23.17 -21.19 5.29
C VAL A 511 21.94 -20.29 5.33
N PHE A 512 21.66 -19.68 6.46
CA PHE A 512 20.62 -18.67 6.58
C PHE A 512 21.25 -17.27 6.60
N VAL A 513 20.79 -16.39 5.72
CA VAL A 513 21.34 -15.06 5.50
C VAL A 513 20.27 -14.01 5.83
N ASP A 514 20.37 -13.43 7.02
CA ASP A 514 19.53 -12.31 7.48
C ASP A 514 20.38 -11.08 7.89
N GLY A 515 21.70 -11.17 7.79
CA GLY A 515 22.61 -10.10 8.15
C GLY A 515 23.84 -10.03 7.25
N PRO A 516 24.59 -8.91 7.33
CA PRO A 516 24.33 -7.75 8.18
C PRO A 516 23.18 -6.88 7.63
N PRO A 517 22.65 -5.92 8.43
CA PRO A 517 21.59 -5.01 7.99
C PRO A 517 21.91 -4.29 6.67
N ALA A 518 20.90 -4.04 5.83
CA ALA A 518 21.06 -3.27 4.60
C ALA A 518 21.63 -1.86 4.81
N SER A 519 21.47 -1.28 6.01
CA SER A 519 22.08 0.01 6.38
C SER A 519 23.62 -0.04 6.48
N THR A 520 24.23 -1.22 6.47
CA THR A 520 25.69 -1.38 6.53
C THR A 520 26.39 -1.21 5.17
N GLY A 521 25.63 -1.22 4.07
CA GLY A 521 26.13 -0.98 2.73
C GLY A 521 25.17 -1.51 1.66
N LYS A 522 25.33 -1.03 0.41
CA LYS A 522 24.63 -1.61 -0.73
C LYS A 522 25.03 -3.07 -0.90
N HIS A 523 24.06 -3.96 -1.14
CA HIS A 523 24.28 -5.39 -1.29
C HIS A 523 25.02 -6.01 -0.08
N ALA A 524 24.71 -5.54 1.13
CA ALA A 524 25.42 -5.92 2.36
C ALA A 524 25.52 -7.44 2.58
N ARG A 525 24.53 -8.21 2.12
CA ARG A 525 24.45 -9.67 2.29
C ARG A 525 25.14 -10.45 1.18
N TYR A 526 25.55 -9.81 0.07
CA TYR A 526 26.24 -10.45 -1.05
C TYR A 526 27.45 -11.31 -0.64
N PRO A 527 28.34 -10.90 0.29
CA PRO A 527 29.51 -11.70 0.59
C PRO A 527 29.23 -13.05 1.27
N ALA A 528 28.01 -13.29 1.75
CA ALA A 528 27.65 -14.51 2.49
C ALA A 528 27.94 -15.79 1.69
N LEU A 529 27.39 -15.91 0.49
CA LEU A 529 27.55 -17.12 -0.33
C LEU A 529 29.00 -17.31 -0.81
N PRO A 530 29.69 -16.31 -1.41
CA PRO A 530 31.09 -16.47 -1.82
C PRO A 530 32.02 -16.91 -0.68
N LYS A 531 31.87 -16.32 0.52
CA LYS A 531 32.68 -16.70 1.69
C LYS A 531 32.38 -18.13 2.16
N VAL A 532 31.11 -18.54 2.15
CA VAL A 532 30.76 -19.93 2.49
C VAL A 532 31.33 -20.90 1.46
N LEU A 533 31.21 -20.64 0.16
CA LEU A 533 31.72 -21.54 -0.88
C LEU A 533 33.25 -21.65 -0.87
N GLN A 534 33.96 -20.60 -0.43
CA GLN A 534 35.40 -20.67 -0.20
C GLN A 534 35.76 -21.64 0.95
N ALA A 535 34.97 -21.63 2.03
CA ALA A 535 35.18 -22.55 3.15
C ALA A 535 34.67 -23.97 2.85
N PHE A 536 33.54 -24.10 2.16
CA PHE A 536 32.81 -25.32 1.82
C PHE A 536 32.72 -25.46 0.29
N PRO A 537 33.75 -26.02 -0.37
CA PRO A 537 33.82 -26.10 -1.82
C PRO A 537 32.68 -26.93 -2.42
N PRO A 538 32.04 -26.50 -3.53
CA PRO A 538 30.92 -27.20 -4.18
C PRO A 538 31.21 -28.64 -4.61
N GLU A 539 32.49 -29.01 -4.76
CA GLU A 539 32.91 -30.37 -5.10
C GLU A 539 32.77 -31.35 -3.93
N GLN A 540 32.74 -30.84 -2.70
CA GLN A 540 32.68 -31.63 -1.46
C GLN A 540 31.40 -31.36 -0.66
N PHE A 541 30.71 -30.26 -0.93
CA PHE A 541 29.54 -29.82 -0.18
C PHE A 541 28.38 -29.41 -1.07
N VAL A 542 27.17 -29.78 -0.66
CA VAL A 542 25.93 -29.18 -1.13
C VAL A 542 25.53 -28.07 -0.15
N VAL A 543 25.41 -26.84 -0.65
CA VAL A 543 25.09 -25.65 0.16
C VAL A 543 23.69 -25.16 -0.18
N HIS A 544 22.81 -25.11 0.81
CA HIS A 544 21.48 -24.48 0.68
C HIS A 544 21.54 -23.10 1.32
N ALA A 545 21.63 -22.05 0.52
CA ALA A 545 21.65 -20.66 0.99
C ALA A 545 20.26 -20.04 0.92
N VAL A 546 19.67 -19.73 2.07
CA VAL A 546 18.38 -19.06 2.22
C VAL A 546 18.60 -17.59 2.55
N LEU A 547 18.14 -16.69 1.69
CA LEU A 547 18.17 -15.25 1.88
C LEU A 547 16.78 -14.74 2.29
N ASP A 548 16.72 -14.04 3.42
CA ASP A 548 15.52 -13.32 3.89
C ASP A 548 15.36 -11.97 3.15
N ASP A 549 14.24 -11.27 3.37
CA ASP A 549 13.93 -9.94 2.82
C ASP A 549 13.92 -9.89 1.27
N TYR A 550 13.65 -11.01 0.59
CA TYR A 550 13.72 -11.11 -0.88
C TYR A 550 12.69 -10.22 -1.62
N LEU A 551 11.73 -9.64 -0.91
CA LEU A 551 10.85 -8.59 -1.43
C LEU A 551 11.62 -7.32 -1.84
N ARG A 552 12.79 -7.06 -1.24
CA ARG A 552 13.62 -5.88 -1.52
C ARG A 552 14.39 -6.04 -2.83
N GLU A 553 14.43 -4.97 -3.62
CA GLU A 553 15.17 -4.94 -4.89
C GLU A 553 16.67 -5.23 -4.68
N ASP A 554 17.27 -4.72 -3.61
CA ASP A 554 18.68 -4.95 -3.26
C ASP A 554 18.99 -6.45 -3.08
N GLU A 555 18.12 -7.20 -2.41
CA GLU A 555 18.26 -8.65 -2.19
C GLU A 555 18.01 -9.47 -3.47
N GLN A 556 17.12 -8.98 -4.33
CA GLN A 556 16.91 -9.58 -5.66
C GLN A 556 18.15 -9.44 -6.55
N GLN A 557 18.80 -8.27 -6.49
CA GLN A 557 20.07 -8.02 -7.17
C GLN A 557 21.19 -8.91 -6.60
N ILE A 558 21.27 -9.10 -5.28
CA ILE A 558 22.23 -10.02 -4.65
C ILE A 558 22.09 -11.45 -5.20
N VAL A 559 20.87 -12.00 -5.21
CA VAL A 559 20.60 -13.35 -5.74
C VAL A 559 20.96 -13.43 -7.23
N ALA A 560 20.64 -12.41 -8.02
CA ALA A 560 21.01 -12.38 -9.43
C ALA A 560 22.54 -12.41 -9.62
N SER A 561 23.28 -11.64 -8.82
CA SER A 561 24.75 -11.64 -8.83
C SER A 561 25.33 -12.98 -8.37
N TRP A 562 24.74 -13.64 -7.37
CA TRP A 562 25.13 -15.00 -6.97
C TRP A 562 24.94 -16.01 -8.10
N VAL A 563 23.77 -16.02 -8.74
CA VAL A 563 23.47 -16.90 -9.87
C VAL A 563 24.44 -16.66 -11.02
N GLN A 564 24.66 -15.39 -11.38
CA GLN A 564 25.62 -15.03 -12.43
C GLN A 564 27.03 -15.56 -12.14
N HIS A 565 27.49 -15.41 -10.89
CA HIS A 565 28.80 -15.90 -10.45
C HIS A 565 28.92 -17.43 -10.53
N LEU A 566 27.88 -18.14 -10.11
CA LEU A 566 27.82 -19.60 -10.19
C LEU A 566 27.81 -20.08 -11.65
N GLN A 567 27.04 -19.43 -12.52
CA GLN A 567 26.99 -19.71 -13.96
C GLN A 567 28.36 -19.51 -14.63
N GLN A 568 29.02 -18.39 -14.35
CA GLN A 568 30.36 -18.09 -14.89
C GLN A 568 31.41 -19.13 -14.50
N ARG A 569 31.27 -19.74 -13.32
CA ARG A 569 32.16 -20.78 -12.81
C ARG A 569 31.71 -22.20 -13.16
N GLY A 570 30.60 -22.37 -13.87
CA GLY A 570 30.04 -23.67 -14.23
C GLY A 570 29.60 -24.52 -13.03
N ILE A 571 29.25 -23.88 -11.90
CA ILE A 571 28.84 -24.58 -10.68
C ILE A 571 27.34 -24.91 -10.77
N PRO A 572 26.92 -26.19 -10.64
CA PRO A 572 25.51 -26.57 -10.63
C PRO A 572 24.76 -25.88 -9.49
N HIS A 573 23.58 -25.32 -9.82
CA HIS A 573 22.74 -24.66 -8.83
C HIS A 573 21.27 -24.66 -9.24
N THR A 574 20.38 -24.57 -8.26
CA THR A 574 18.94 -24.35 -8.45
C THR A 574 18.47 -23.19 -7.58
N VAL A 575 17.43 -22.48 -8.04
CA VAL A 575 16.89 -21.30 -7.36
C VAL A 575 15.40 -21.53 -7.07
N THR A 576 15.04 -21.53 -5.80
CA THR A 576 13.66 -21.67 -5.34
C THR A 576 13.21 -20.38 -4.66
N LYS A 577 12.13 -19.76 -5.18
CA LYS A 577 11.55 -18.54 -4.62
C LYS A 577 10.34 -18.88 -3.76
N TYR A 578 10.19 -18.17 -2.64
CA TYR A 578 9.03 -18.29 -1.75
C TYR A 578 8.20 -16.98 -1.75
N PRO A 579 7.42 -16.71 -2.82
CA PRO A 579 6.70 -15.44 -2.97
C PRO A 579 5.53 -15.26 -2.00
N ASN A 580 5.10 -16.36 -1.35
CA ASN A 580 3.97 -16.36 -0.44
C ASN A 580 4.38 -16.08 1.02
N LEU A 581 5.65 -15.87 1.32
CA LEU A 581 6.10 -15.46 2.65
C LEU A 581 5.97 -13.93 2.80
N GLU A 582 5.75 -13.46 4.02
CA GLU A 582 5.56 -12.04 4.34
C GLU A 582 6.65 -11.14 3.76
N LYS A 583 7.92 -11.52 3.96
CA LYS A 583 9.09 -10.78 3.46
C LYS A 583 9.66 -11.35 2.16
N MET A 584 9.05 -12.42 1.63
CA MET A 584 9.60 -13.33 0.63
C MET A 584 10.97 -13.91 1.05
N ALA A 585 11.31 -15.08 0.51
CA ALA A 585 12.66 -15.62 0.67
C ALA A 585 13.11 -16.27 -0.63
N CYS A 586 14.42 -16.44 -0.78
CA CYS A 586 15.01 -17.17 -1.88
C CYS A 586 16.00 -18.21 -1.35
N LEU A 587 15.86 -19.46 -1.79
CA LEU A 587 16.83 -20.53 -1.55
C LEU A 587 17.63 -20.76 -2.83
N ILE A 588 18.95 -20.74 -2.72
CA ILE A 588 19.87 -21.24 -3.75
C ILE A 588 20.51 -22.52 -3.25
N GLU A 589 20.31 -23.61 -3.97
CA GLU A 589 21.06 -24.85 -3.77
C GLU A 589 22.29 -24.81 -4.68
N VAL A 590 23.48 -25.05 -4.12
CA VAL A 590 24.76 -25.02 -4.83
C VAL A 590 25.49 -26.34 -4.62
N GLY A 591 25.96 -26.95 -5.71
CA GLY A 591 26.55 -28.29 -5.69
C GLY A 591 25.51 -29.40 -5.78
N GLY A 592 25.95 -30.63 -6.06
CA GLY A 592 25.07 -31.77 -6.34
C GLY A 592 25.03 -32.15 -7.83
N LYS A 593 24.57 -33.37 -8.14
CA LYS A 593 24.48 -33.83 -9.53
C LYS A 593 23.46 -33.00 -10.29
N ARG A 594 23.84 -32.59 -11.50
CA ARG A 594 23.00 -31.97 -12.52
C ARG A 594 21.82 -32.92 -12.80
N THR A 595 20.64 -32.66 -12.23
CA THR A 595 19.40 -33.27 -12.70
C THR A 595 18.93 -32.47 -13.90
N ASP A 596 19.64 -32.61 -15.02
CA ASP A 596 19.07 -32.36 -16.33
C ASP A 596 18.32 -33.64 -16.71
N GLU A 597 16.98 -33.62 -16.57
CA GLU A 597 15.96 -34.42 -17.27
C GLU A 597 14.69 -34.56 -16.38
N GLU A 598 13.72 -33.68 -16.61
CA GLU A 598 12.30 -34.03 -16.90
C GLU A 598 11.54 -32.83 -17.48
#